data_AF-A0A372FDK1-F1
#
_entry.id   AF-A0A372FDK1-F1
#
_cell.length_a   1.000
_cell.length_b   1.000
_cell.length_c   1.000
_cell.angle_alpha   90.00
_cell.angle_beta   90.00
_cell.angle_gamma   90.00
#
_symmetry.space_group_name_H-M   'P 1'
#
loop_
_entity.id
_entity.type
_entity.pdbx_description
1 polymer ?
#
loop_
_entity_poly.entity_id
_entity_poly.type
_entity_poly.pdbx_seq_one_letter_code
_entity_poly.pdbx_strand_id
1 'polypeptide(L)'
;MSDKIIPFEIHITVEIFSLSQQNDFVLFCKLNEAKPLLIELSRGEFVSQPMLSKIIESNDFAIILSAANQLSQLLTTNHFIVRRLKIEVPADEAALFSDFSTSFEKYFEWHGKVSYTAIEKLEEICEAHQVHLSRNALKNENEFRFITLREYGTKATFEDRIKQLSISLKKENRIIYKPQSEYCIFDNHQYLDNGWLLK
;
A
#
# COMPACT_ATOMS: atom_id res chain seq x y z
N MET A 1 14.04 -9.74 -19.63
CA MET A 1 13.27 -10.00 -18.40
C MET A 1 13.86 -11.23 -17.74
N SER A 2 13.86 -11.28 -16.41
CA SER A 2 14.37 -12.43 -15.66
C SER A 2 13.43 -13.63 -15.81
N ASP A 3 13.95 -14.85 -15.91
CA ASP A 3 13.14 -16.07 -15.89
C ASP A 3 12.53 -16.38 -14.51
N LYS A 4 12.94 -15.62 -13.48
CA LYS A 4 12.49 -15.80 -12.11
C LYS A 4 11.01 -15.41 -11.97
N ILE A 5 10.20 -16.36 -11.53
CA ILE A 5 8.82 -16.12 -11.10
C ILE A 5 8.87 -15.46 -9.71
N ILE A 6 8.19 -14.32 -9.58
CA ILE A 6 8.09 -13.55 -8.34
C ILE A 6 6.62 -13.15 -8.11
N PRO A 7 6.23 -12.85 -6.85
CA PRO A 7 4.91 -12.30 -6.58
C PRO A 7 4.85 -10.82 -7.00
N PHE A 8 3.76 -10.46 -7.68
CA PHE A 8 3.35 -9.08 -7.90
C PHE A 8 2.10 -8.81 -7.07
N GLU A 9 2.12 -7.77 -6.24
CA GLU A 9 0.94 -7.30 -5.53
C GLU A 9 0.28 -6.16 -6.33
N ILE A 10 -0.98 -6.37 -6.71
CA ILE A 10 -1.82 -5.41 -7.40
C ILE A 10 -2.72 -4.74 -6.38
N HIS A 11 -2.67 -3.42 -6.30
CA HIS A 11 -3.58 -2.60 -5.52
C HIS A 11 -4.43 -1.73 -6.44
N ILE A 12 -5.76 -1.84 -6.32
CA ILE A 12 -6.68 -0.96 -7.04
C ILE A 12 -7.51 -0.18 -6.03
N THR A 13 -7.33 1.13 -5.99
CA THR A 13 -8.14 2.06 -5.19
C THR A 13 -9.36 2.47 -6.01
N VAL A 14 -10.54 2.42 -5.38
CA VAL A 14 -11.80 2.90 -5.96
C VAL A 14 -12.30 4.12 -5.22
N GLU A 15 -13.25 4.84 -5.82
CA GLU A 15 -13.96 5.94 -5.18
C GLU A 15 -14.67 5.45 -3.91
N ILE A 16 -14.78 6.34 -2.92
CA ILE A 16 -15.57 6.10 -1.71
C ILE A 16 -17.01 5.73 -2.12
N PHE A 17 -17.51 4.67 -1.50
CA PHE A 17 -18.84 4.14 -1.72
C PHE A 17 -19.65 4.11 -0.42
N SER A 18 -20.96 3.95 -0.53
CA SER A 18 -21.83 3.89 0.65
C SER A 18 -21.64 2.59 1.45
N LEU A 19 -22.11 2.57 2.70
CA LEU A 19 -22.08 1.36 3.52
C LEU A 19 -22.84 0.18 2.87
N SER A 20 -23.90 0.45 2.10
CA SER A 20 -24.63 -0.61 1.39
C SER A 20 -23.78 -1.24 0.28
N GLN A 21 -22.96 -0.44 -0.41
CA GLN A 21 -22.06 -0.90 -1.46
C GLN A 21 -20.82 -1.63 -0.91
N GLN A 22 -20.50 -1.46 0.38
CA GLN A 22 -19.35 -2.11 1.00
C GLN A 22 -19.44 -3.64 0.94
N ASN A 23 -20.63 -4.21 1.16
CA ASN A 23 -20.81 -5.67 1.10
C ASN A 23 -20.62 -6.18 -0.34
N ASP A 24 -21.13 -5.44 -1.33
CA ASP A 24 -20.95 -5.76 -2.74
C ASP A 24 -19.47 -5.70 -3.13
N PHE A 25 -18.72 -4.71 -2.63
CA PHE A 25 -17.28 -4.60 -2.86
C PHE A 25 -16.50 -5.78 -2.25
N VAL A 26 -16.83 -6.15 -1.00
CA VAL A 26 -16.22 -7.30 -0.32
C VAL A 26 -16.53 -8.60 -1.07
N LEU A 27 -17.77 -8.77 -1.52
CA LEU A 27 -18.18 -9.94 -2.30
C LEU A 27 -17.45 -9.97 -3.65
N PHE A 28 -17.37 -8.84 -4.36
CA PHE A 28 -16.63 -8.70 -5.60
C PHE A 28 -15.17 -9.10 -5.41
N CYS A 29 -14.50 -8.61 -4.37
CA CYS A 29 -13.11 -8.96 -4.07
C CYS A 29 -12.97 -10.47 -3.86
N LYS A 30 -13.84 -11.07 -3.04
CA LYS A 30 -13.81 -12.52 -2.77
C LYS A 30 -14.01 -13.36 -4.03
N LEU A 31 -14.97 -13.01 -4.88
CA LEU A 31 -15.25 -13.71 -6.13
C LEU A 31 -14.09 -13.62 -7.14
N ASN A 32 -13.28 -12.57 -7.05
CA ASN A 32 -12.10 -12.37 -7.87
C ASN A 32 -10.80 -12.78 -7.17
N GLU A 33 -10.88 -13.58 -6.10
CA GLU A 33 -9.72 -14.07 -5.33
C GLU A 33 -8.79 -12.94 -4.87
N ALA A 34 -9.39 -11.84 -4.44
CA ALA A 34 -8.72 -10.66 -3.97
C ALA A 34 -9.15 -10.30 -2.55
N LYS A 35 -8.30 -9.55 -1.87
CA LYS A 35 -8.51 -9.10 -0.50
C LYS A 35 -9.10 -7.69 -0.51
N PRO A 36 -10.27 -7.47 0.10
CA PRO A 36 -10.79 -6.13 0.29
C PRO A 36 -10.06 -5.41 1.44
N LEU A 37 -9.84 -4.12 1.27
CA LEU A 37 -9.24 -3.21 2.23
C LEU A 37 -10.06 -1.92 2.25
N LEU A 38 -10.20 -1.30 3.42
CA LEU A 38 -10.64 0.10 3.54
C LEU A 38 -9.61 0.81 4.40
N ILE A 39 -8.65 1.45 3.75
CA ILE A 39 -7.58 2.16 4.46
C ILE A 39 -8.09 3.55 4.82
N GLU A 40 -8.10 3.84 6.11
CA GLU A 40 -8.41 5.16 6.63
C GLU A 40 -7.14 5.77 7.21
N LEU A 41 -6.71 6.88 6.62
CA LEU A 41 -5.54 7.63 7.02
C LEU A 41 -5.87 8.52 8.22
N SER A 42 -4.87 8.88 9.03
CA SER A 42 -5.08 9.88 10.08
C SER A 42 -5.18 11.32 9.52
N ARG A 43 -4.71 11.55 8.29
CA ARG A 43 -4.67 12.85 7.60
C ARG A 43 -4.60 12.69 6.08
N GLY A 44 -4.75 13.81 5.35
CA GLY A 44 -4.63 13.89 3.89
C GLY A 44 -5.91 14.36 3.22
N GLU A 45 -5.83 14.69 1.93
CA GLU A 45 -7.01 15.08 1.13
C GLU A 45 -7.94 13.89 0.89
N PHE A 46 -7.37 12.68 0.75
CA PHE A 46 -8.08 11.44 0.45
C PHE A 46 -7.96 10.45 1.62
N VAL A 47 -8.67 10.75 2.71
CA VAL A 47 -8.57 10.02 3.98
C VAL A 47 -9.05 8.57 3.89
N SER A 48 -10.13 8.31 3.15
CA SER A 48 -10.71 6.97 3.03
C SER A 48 -10.41 6.39 1.65
N GLN A 49 -9.74 5.25 1.63
CA GLN A 49 -9.29 4.58 0.42
C GLN A 49 -9.78 3.13 0.43
N PRO A 50 -10.96 2.85 -0.15
CA PRO A 50 -11.37 1.49 -0.44
C PRO A 50 -10.46 0.92 -1.52
N MET A 51 -9.86 -0.23 -1.24
CA MET A 51 -8.86 -0.85 -2.11
C MET A 51 -9.08 -2.35 -2.21
N LEU A 52 -8.73 -2.89 -3.37
CA LEU A 52 -8.55 -4.31 -3.60
C LEU A 52 -7.05 -4.61 -3.61
N SER A 53 -6.60 -5.68 -2.96
CA SER A 53 -5.25 -6.24 -3.08
C SER A 53 -5.31 -7.66 -3.67
N LYS A 54 -4.49 -7.95 -4.68
CA LYS A 54 -4.37 -9.29 -5.27
C LYS A 54 -2.92 -9.60 -5.60
N ILE A 55 -2.46 -10.79 -5.22
CA ILE A 55 -1.12 -11.28 -5.56
C ILE A 55 -1.22 -12.20 -6.78
N ILE A 56 -0.33 -12.02 -7.75
CA ILE A 56 -0.18 -12.89 -8.92
C ILE A 56 1.30 -13.21 -9.08
N GLU A 57 1.64 -14.50 -9.19
CA GLU A 57 3.00 -14.94 -9.49
C GLU A 57 3.24 -14.92 -11.01
N SER A 58 4.32 -14.27 -11.43
CA SER A 58 4.71 -14.21 -12.85
C SER A 58 6.21 -13.89 -12.97
N ASN A 59 6.76 -14.07 -14.16
CA ASN A 59 8.05 -13.51 -14.57
C ASN A 59 7.91 -12.42 -15.65
N ASP A 60 6.66 -12.12 -16.05
CA ASP A 60 6.34 -11.16 -17.10
C ASP A 60 5.39 -10.07 -16.57
N PHE A 61 5.91 -8.85 -16.52
CA PHE A 61 5.15 -7.67 -16.10
C PHE A 61 4.00 -7.33 -17.05
N ALA A 62 4.11 -7.60 -18.36
CA ALA A 62 3.04 -7.30 -19.31
C ALA A 62 1.78 -8.13 -19.01
N ILE A 63 1.96 -9.40 -18.60
CA ILE A 63 0.87 -10.27 -18.14
C ILE A 63 0.20 -9.67 -16.89
N ILE A 64 1.00 -9.22 -15.92
CA ILE A 64 0.49 -8.62 -14.68
C ILE A 64 -0.27 -7.33 -14.97
N LEU A 65 0.28 -6.44 -15.81
CA LEU A 65 -0.38 -5.19 -16.19
C LEU A 65 -1.68 -5.45 -16.95
N SER A 66 -1.72 -6.46 -17.83
CA SER A 66 -2.96 -6.88 -18.51
C SER A 66 -4.01 -7.36 -17.50
N ALA A 67 -3.63 -8.23 -16.56
CA ALA A 67 -4.52 -8.73 -15.53
C ALA A 67 -5.04 -7.61 -14.62
N ALA A 68 -4.19 -6.66 -14.24
CA ALA A 68 -4.55 -5.50 -13.44
C ALA A 68 -5.55 -4.57 -14.16
N ASN A 69 -5.37 -4.36 -15.46
CA ASN A 69 -6.30 -3.58 -16.28
C ASN A 69 -7.65 -4.30 -16.47
N GLN A 70 -7.64 -5.62 -16.69
CA GLN A 70 -8.87 -6.41 -16.75
C GLN A 70 -9.64 -6.35 -15.43
N LEU A 71 -8.96 -6.45 -14.29
CA LEU A 71 -9.59 -6.31 -12.97
C LEU A 71 -10.16 -4.90 -12.75
N SER A 72 -9.45 -3.87 -13.21
CA SER A 72 -9.94 -2.48 -13.17
C SER A 72 -11.21 -2.30 -14.02
N GLN A 73 -11.28 -2.94 -15.18
CA GLN A 73 -12.48 -2.93 -16.03
C GLN A 73 -13.65 -3.66 -15.36
N LEU A 74 -13.40 -4.82 -14.75
CA LEU A 74 -14.42 -5.55 -14.00
C LEU A 74 -15.00 -4.74 -12.83
N LEU A 75 -14.15 -4.03 -12.07
CA LEU A 75 -14.61 -3.11 -11.03
C LEU A 75 -15.55 -2.03 -11.61
N THR A 76 -15.15 -1.42 -12.73
CA THR A 76 -15.94 -0.39 -13.41
C THR A 76 -17.29 -0.92 -13.90
N THR A 77 -17.33 -2.13 -14.49
CA THR A 77 -18.58 -2.79 -14.90
C THR A 77 -19.48 -3.13 -13.71
N ASN A 78 -18.91 -3.32 -12.51
CA ASN A 78 -19.65 -3.52 -11.27
C ASN A 78 -19.89 -2.21 -10.50
N HIS A 79 -19.85 -1.07 -11.19
CA HIS A 79 -20.16 0.27 -10.66
C HIS A 79 -19.19 0.80 -9.58
N PHE A 80 -17.98 0.24 -9.50
CA PHE A 80 -16.90 0.80 -8.69
C PHE A 80 -15.97 1.65 -9.57
N ILE A 81 -15.92 2.96 -9.31
CA ILE A 81 -15.09 3.88 -10.08
C ILE A 81 -13.63 3.72 -9.65
N VAL A 82 -12.78 3.22 -10.54
CA VAL A 82 -11.33 3.07 -10.28
C VAL A 82 -10.64 4.44 -10.26
N ARG A 83 -9.84 4.69 -9.22
CA ARG A 83 -9.06 5.92 -9.03
C ARG A 83 -7.57 5.73 -9.13
N ARG A 84 -7.04 4.56 -8.74
CA ARG A 84 -5.61 4.27 -8.79
C ARG A 84 -5.39 2.79 -9.05
N LEU A 85 -4.37 2.49 -9.83
CA LEU A 85 -3.77 1.17 -9.97
C LEU A 85 -2.30 1.28 -9.59
N LYS A 86 -1.90 0.46 -8.62
CA LYS A 86 -0.53 0.28 -8.16
C LYS A 86 -0.12 -1.18 -8.34
N ILE A 87 1.11 -1.41 -8.79
CA ILE A 87 1.72 -2.75 -8.91
C ILE A 87 3.07 -2.72 -8.19
N GLU A 88 3.25 -3.66 -7.27
CA GLU A 88 4.41 -3.75 -6.41
C GLU A 88 5.02 -5.15 -6.47
N VAL A 89 6.30 -5.22 -6.16
CA VAL A 89 7.06 -6.47 -6.00
C VAL A 89 7.81 -6.42 -4.66
N PRO A 90 8.31 -7.54 -4.13
CA PRO A 90 9.15 -7.50 -2.93
C PRO A 90 10.36 -6.56 -3.13
N ALA A 91 10.73 -5.80 -2.10
CA ALA A 91 11.83 -4.82 -2.21
C ALA A 91 13.17 -5.44 -2.61
N ASP A 92 13.39 -6.72 -2.29
CA ASP A 92 14.60 -7.47 -2.68
C ASP A 92 14.66 -7.75 -4.19
N GLU A 93 13.53 -7.67 -4.89
CA GLU A 93 13.42 -7.86 -6.34
C GLU A 93 13.53 -6.54 -7.12
N ALA A 94 13.69 -5.39 -6.45
CA ALA A 94 13.72 -4.07 -7.07
C ALA A 94 14.76 -3.97 -8.20
N ALA A 95 15.90 -4.65 -8.07
CA ALA A 95 16.97 -4.67 -9.08
C ALA A 95 16.50 -5.21 -10.44
N LEU A 96 15.53 -6.14 -10.45
CA LEU A 96 14.95 -6.70 -11.68
C LEU A 96 14.22 -5.65 -12.54
N PHE A 97 13.85 -4.52 -11.92
CA PHE A 97 13.08 -3.45 -12.53
C PHE A 97 13.84 -2.13 -12.64
N SER A 98 15.14 -2.11 -12.33
CA SER A 98 15.98 -0.90 -12.42
C SER A 98 15.94 -0.26 -13.81
N ASP A 99 16.12 -1.07 -14.86
CA ASP A 99 16.10 -0.63 -16.26
C ASP A 99 14.69 -0.52 -16.87
N PHE A 100 13.65 -0.85 -16.10
CA PHE A 100 12.28 -0.85 -16.60
C PHE A 100 11.76 0.58 -16.77
N SER A 101 11.82 1.16 -17.96
CA SER A 101 11.37 2.53 -18.18
C SER A 101 9.86 2.67 -17.97
N THR A 102 9.46 3.46 -16.98
CA THR A 102 8.06 3.82 -16.72
C THR A 102 7.91 5.33 -16.74
N SER A 103 6.73 5.82 -17.16
CA SER A 103 6.37 7.24 -17.01
C SER A 103 6.10 7.63 -15.55
N PHE A 104 6.11 6.66 -14.64
CA PHE A 104 5.82 6.82 -13.22
C PHE A 104 7.10 6.73 -12.41
N GLU A 105 7.18 7.53 -11.35
CA GLU A 105 8.26 7.48 -10.39
C GLU A 105 8.11 6.25 -9.49
N LYS A 106 9.16 5.42 -9.43
CA LYS A 106 9.20 4.22 -8.61
C LYS A 106 9.70 4.54 -7.21
N TYR A 107 9.28 3.75 -6.24
CA TYR A 107 9.66 3.97 -4.86
C TYR A 107 9.63 2.67 -4.06
N PHE A 108 10.41 2.65 -2.99
CA PHE A 108 10.28 1.65 -1.95
C PHE A 108 9.15 2.02 -1.00
N GLU A 109 8.38 1.04 -0.58
CA GLU A 109 7.33 1.19 0.41
C GLU A 109 7.50 0.13 1.50
N TRP A 110 7.38 0.54 2.75
CA TRP A 110 7.34 -0.36 3.89
C TRP A 110 6.06 -0.15 4.64
N HIS A 111 5.40 -1.23 5.03
CA HIS A 111 4.29 -1.17 5.97
C HIS A 111 4.52 -2.08 7.17
N GLY A 112 4.14 -1.58 8.34
CA GLY A 112 4.21 -2.33 9.58
C GLY A 112 2.98 -2.09 10.42
N LYS A 113 2.38 -3.16 10.93
CA LYS A 113 1.28 -3.08 11.90
C LYS A 113 1.88 -2.87 13.28
N VAL A 114 1.44 -1.85 14.01
CA VAL A 114 1.97 -1.51 15.34
C VAL A 114 0.85 -1.47 16.36
N SER A 115 1.13 -1.97 17.57
CA SER A 115 0.26 -1.74 18.71
C SER A 115 0.42 -0.31 19.23
N TYR A 116 -0.65 0.22 19.83
CA TYR A 116 -0.59 1.54 20.45
C TYR A 116 -1.47 1.62 21.69
N THR A 117 -1.06 2.47 22.64
CA THR A 117 -1.81 2.79 23.87
C THR A 117 -2.27 4.25 23.87
N ALA A 118 -1.44 5.14 23.35
CA ALA A 118 -1.76 6.53 23.06
C ALA A 118 -1.48 6.80 21.57
N ILE A 119 -2.47 7.38 20.88
CA ILE A 119 -2.39 7.64 19.44
C ILE A 119 -1.49 8.84 19.17
N GLU A 120 -1.52 9.84 20.05
CA GLU A 120 -0.79 11.10 19.95
C GLU A 120 0.73 10.83 19.94
N LYS A 121 1.21 9.97 20.84
CA LYS A 121 2.61 9.53 20.86
C LYS A 121 3.02 8.76 19.59
N LEU A 122 2.07 8.09 18.94
CA LEU A 122 2.37 7.39 17.69
C LEU A 122 2.45 8.37 16.53
N GLU A 123 1.58 9.37 16.53
CA GLU A 123 1.59 10.47 15.56
C GLU A 123 2.88 11.28 15.65
N GLU A 124 3.40 11.58 16.84
CA GLU A 124 4.69 12.23 17.04
C GLU A 124 5.85 11.45 16.38
N ILE A 125 5.88 10.12 16.55
CA ILE A 125 6.87 9.26 15.88
C ILE A 125 6.67 9.32 14.36
N CYS A 126 5.42 9.23 13.91
CA CYS A 126 5.12 9.24 12.49
C CYS A 126 5.56 10.55 11.82
N GLU A 127 5.34 11.69 12.46
CA GLU A 127 5.79 13.00 11.98
C GLU A 127 7.31 13.12 11.96
N ALA A 128 7.98 12.69 13.03
CA ALA A 128 9.44 12.72 13.10
C ALA A 128 10.13 11.87 12.01
N HIS A 129 9.50 10.76 11.61
CA HIS A 129 10.04 9.84 10.59
C HIS A 129 9.48 10.06 9.19
N GLN A 130 8.54 11.00 9.04
CA GLN A 130 7.84 11.27 7.78
C GLN A 130 7.20 10.00 7.23
N VAL A 131 6.34 9.38 8.06
CA VAL A 131 5.59 8.16 7.75
C VAL A 131 4.11 8.33 8.06
N HIS A 132 3.28 7.50 7.43
CA HIS A 132 1.82 7.62 7.50
C HIS A 132 1.23 6.69 8.51
N LEU A 133 0.24 7.18 9.23
CA LEU A 133 -0.56 6.37 10.13
C LEU A 133 -1.92 6.08 9.50
N SER A 134 -2.33 4.82 9.53
CA SER A 134 -3.63 4.41 9.00
C SER A 134 -4.24 3.25 9.78
N ARG A 135 -5.51 2.95 9.50
CA ARG A 135 -6.20 1.73 9.97
C ARG A 135 -6.91 1.07 8.80
N ASN A 136 -7.13 -0.24 8.91
CA ASN A 136 -8.03 -0.95 7.99
C ASN A 136 -9.43 -1.00 8.61
N ALA A 137 -10.35 -0.15 8.17
CA ALA A 137 -11.69 -0.01 8.72
C ALA A 137 -12.62 -1.21 8.43
N LEU A 138 -12.26 -2.10 7.50
CA LEU A 138 -12.96 -3.39 7.35
C LEU A 138 -12.61 -4.38 8.48
N LYS A 139 -11.53 -4.12 9.24
CA LYS A 139 -11.12 -4.93 10.38
C LYS A 139 -11.41 -4.19 11.67
N ASN A 140 -12.10 -4.85 12.60
CA ASN A 140 -12.36 -4.30 13.92
C ASN A 140 -11.13 -4.48 14.86
N GLU A 141 -9.97 -3.97 14.43
CA GLU A 141 -8.69 -4.09 15.14
C GLU A 141 -8.30 -2.73 15.76
N ASN A 142 -9.05 -2.31 16.78
CA ASN A 142 -8.89 -0.97 17.36
C ASN A 142 -7.57 -0.75 18.10
N GLU A 143 -6.88 -1.82 18.51
CA GLU A 143 -5.61 -1.77 19.26
C GLU A 143 -4.38 -1.58 18.36
N PHE A 144 -4.59 -1.57 17.04
CA PHE A 144 -3.51 -1.50 16.07
C PHE A 144 -3.67 -0.35 15.08
N ARG A 145 -2.54 0.10 14.57
CA ARG A 145 -2.44 0.98 13.40
C ARG A 145 -1.42 0.40 12.43
N PHE A 146 -1.50 0.84 11.19
CA PHE A 146 -0.47 0.59 10.19
C PHE A 146 0.36 1.86 10.05
N ILE A 147 1.67 1.66 9.97
CA ILE A 147 2.61 2.70 9.58
C ILE A 147 3.07 2.40 8.16
N THR A 148 3.03 3.39 7.27
CA THR A 148 3.57 3.29 5.91
C THR A 148 4.71 4.29 5.72
N LEU A 149 5.87 3.80 5.31
CA LEU A 149 7.04 4.59 4.96
C LEU A 149 7.28 4.48 3.45
N ARG A 150 7.47 5.63 2.78
CA ARG A 150 7.86 5.66 1.37
C ARG A 150 9.21 6.32 1.17
N GLU A 151 10.03 5.74 0.29
CA GLU A 151 11.36 6.23 -0.07
C GLU A 151 11.58 6.16 -1.58
N TYR A 152 11.91 7.29 -2.20
CA TYR A 152 12.14 7.42 -3.65
C TYR A 152 13.62 7.27 -4.03
N GLY A 153 14.52 7.30 -3.05
CA GLY A 153 15.95 7.10 -3.23
C GLY A 153 16.35 5.64 -3.33
N THR A 154 17.52 5.33 -2.77
CA THR A 154 18.13 3.99 -2.89
C THR A 154 17.54 3.00 -1.88
N LYS A 155 17.68 1.70 -2.18
CA LYS A 155 17.34 0.63 -1.22
C LYS A 155 18.07 0.79 0.12
N ALA A 156 19.34 1.22 0.09
CA ALA A 156 20.13 1.45 1.30
C ALA A 156 19.55 2.60 2.16
N THR A 157 19.10 3.69 1.52
CA THR A 157 18.40 4.80 2.20
C THR A 157 17.10 4.31 2.83
N PHE A 158 16.32 3.52 2.08
CA PHE A 158 15.06 2.94 2.55
C PHE A 158 15.25 2.04 3.78
N GLU A 159 16.23 1.12 3.72
CA GLU A 159 16.58 0.22 4.83
C GLU A 159 17.06 0.98 6.07
N ASP A 160 17.87 2.03 5.90
CA ASP A 160 18.29 2.87 7.03
C ASP A 160 17.11 3.60 7.67
N ARG A 161 16.19 4.17 6.87
CA ARG A 161 14.99 4.82 7.41
C ARG A 161 14.09 3.86 8.17
N ILE A 162 13.87 2.64 7.67
CA ILE A 162 13.13 1.59 8.39
C ILE A 162 13.80 1.28 9.72
N LYS A 163 15.14 1.17 9.73
CA LYS A 163 15.91 0.90 10.94
C LYS A 163 15.75 2.02 11.97
N GLN A 164 15.84 3.29 11.56
CA GLN A 164 15.64 4.43 12.46
C GLN A 164 14.21 4.46 13.03
N LEU A 165 13.19 4.26 12.19
CA LEU A 165 11.80 4.16 12.62
C LEU A 165 11.60 3.04 13.63
N SER A 166 12.16 1.86 13.35
CA SER A 166 12.07 0.68 14.22
C SER A 166 12.71 0.92 15.58
N ILE A 167 13.84 1.64 15.63
CA ILE A 167 14.50 2.04 16.88
C ILE A 167 13.59 2.97 17.69
N SER A 168 12.97 3.98 17.07
CA SER A 168 12.04 4.89 17.76
C SER A 168 10.81 4.17 18.30
N LEU A 169 10.20 3.29 17.50
CA LEU A 169 9.05 2.49 17.94
C LEU A 169 9.42 1.59 19.13
N LYS A 170 10.58 0.93 19.08
CA LYS A 170 11.06 0.07 20.16
C LYS A 170 11.36 0.82 21.46
N LYS A 171 11.90 2.05 21.38
CA LYS A 171 12.14 2.91 22.56
C LYS A 171 10.85 3.20 23.34
N GLU A 172 9.73 3.31 22.64
CA GLU A 172 8.39 3.49 23.22
C GLU A 172 7.68 2.15 23.53
N ASN A 173 8.43 1.04 23.60
CA ASN A 173 7.93 -0.32 23.85
C ASN A 173 6.84 -0.79 22.87
N ARG A 174 6.88 -0.30 21.62
CA ARG A 174 5.94 -0.72 20.58
C ARG A 174 6.50 -1.93 19.84
N ILE A 175 5.60 -2.86 19.52
CA ILE A 175 5.93 -4.06 18.74
C ILE A 175 5.44 -3.86 17.31
N ILE A 176 6.31 -4.18 16.35
CA ILE A 176 6.00 -4.20 14.93
C ILE A 176 5.59 -5.62 14.56
N TYR A 177 4.42 -5.74 13.97
CA TYR A 177 3.82 -6.97 13.48
C TYR A 177 3.75 -6.94 11.96
N LYS A 178 4.02 -8.09 11.34
CA LYS A 178 3.89 -8.29 9.89
C LYS A 178 4.53 -7.17 9.06
N PRO A 179 5.81 -6.82 9.29
CA PRO A 179 6.49 -5.86 8.44
C PRO A 179 6.60 -6.43 7.02
N GLN A 180 6.36 -5.60 6.02
CA GLN A 180 6.51 -5.96 4.60
C GLN A 180 7.19 -4.80 3.88
N SER A 181 8.15 -5.15 3.02
CA SER A 181 8.96 -4.21 2.24
C SER A 181 8.75 -4.50 0.77
N GLU A 182 8.37 -3.48 0.02
CA GLU A 182 7.94 -3.59 -1.37
C GLU A 182 8.61 -2.50 -2.21
N TYR A 183 8.60 -2.72 -3.52
CA TYR A 183 9.05 -1.76 -4.51
C TYR A 183 7.93 -1.55 -5.52
N CYS A 184 7.39 -0.34 -5.53
CA CYS A 184 6.33 0.07 -6.43
C CYS A 184 6.92 0.37 -7.82
N ILE A 185 6.51 -0.44 -8.80
CA ILE A 185 7.00 -0.35 -10.18
C ILE A 185 6.00 0.30 -11.14
N PHE A 186 4.74 0.43 -10.72
CA PHE A 186 3.70 1.10 -11.48
C PHE A 186 2.72 1.75 -10.52
N ASP A 187 2.40 3.03 -10.74
CA ASP A 187 1.42 3.77 -9.95
C ASP A 187 0.87 4.93 -10.77
N ASN A 188 -0.38 4.80 -11.23
CA ASN A 188 -0.93 5.74 -12.19
C ASN A 188 -1.52 7.02 -11.56
N HIS A 189 -1.68 7.09 -10.24
CA HIS A 189 -2.31 8.24 -9.57
C HIS A 189 -1.77 8.45 -8.15
N GLN A 190 -0.53 8.92 -8.07
CA GLN A 190 0.14 9.28 -6.80
C GLN A 190 -0.49 10.51 -6.11
N TYR A 191 -1.29 11.32 -6.80
CA TYR A 191 -1.95 12.51 -6.22
C TYR A 191 -2.93 12.17 -5.08
N LEU A 192 -3.39 10.91 -4.98
CA LEU A 192 -4.18 10.44 -3.84
C LEU A 192 -3.40 10.49 -2.52
N ASP A 193 -2.09 10.74 -2.61
CA ASP A 193 -1.19 10.89 -1.47
C ASP A 193 -1.02 12.36 -1.04
N ASN A 194 -1.77 13.29 -1.61
CA ASN A 194 -1.73 14.68 -1.20
C ASN A 194 -2.13 14.86 0.27
N GLY A 195 -1.30 15.63 0.99
CA GLY A 195 -1.48 15.89 2.42
C GLY A 195 -1.11 14.73 3.34
N TRP A 196 -0.48 13.68 2.81
CA TRP A 196 -0.01 12.53 3.59
C TRP A 196 1.09 12.91 4.59
N LEU A 197 2.06 13.74 4.17
CA LEU A 197 3.14 14.27 5.01
C LEU A 197 2.90 15.74 5.35
N LEU A 198 3.33 16.16 6.54
CA LEU A 198 3.47 17.58 6.88
C LEU A 198 4.66 18.14 6.10
N LYS A 199 4.44 19.24 5.37
CA LYS A 199 5.53 20.08 4.82
C LYS A 199 6.04 21.03 5.89
#